data_AF-A0A3D0GQD5-F1
#
_entry.id   AF-A0A3D0GQD5-F1
#
_cell.length_a   1.000
_cell.length_b   1.000
_cell.length_c   1.000
_cell.angle_alpha   90.00
_cell.angle_beta   90.00
_cell.angle_gamma   90.00
#
_symmetry.space_group_name_H-M   'P 1'
#
loop_
_entity.id
_entity.type
_entity.pdbx_description
1 polymer ?
#
loop_
_entity_poly.entity_id
_entity_poly.type
_entity_poly.pdbx_seq_one_letter_code
_entity_poly.pdbx_strand_id
1 'polypeptide(L)'
;MTDSKGLTYKDAGVDIDAGDALVHRIKEVAVKTSRPEVLSGLGGFGALCSIPAGYKEPVLVSGTDGVGTKLKLAMQLNRHDTIGIDLVAMCVNDLIVTGAEPLFFLDYYASGALDVEVAAQVVEGIGQGCIQAGCALVGGETAEMPGMYHG
;
A
#
# COMPACT_ATOMS: atom_id res chain seq x y z
N MET A 1 -10.15 42.01 -18.26
CA MET A 1 -9.74 40.84 -19.04
C MET A 1 -8.75 40.07 -18.20
N THR A 2 -9.01 38.76 -18.08
CA THR A 2 -8.19 37.67 -17.54
C THR A 2 -7.69 37.80 -16.10
N ASP A 3 -8.57 37.42 -15.15
CA ASP A 3 -8.14 36.78 -13.89
C ASP A 3 -7.44 35.47 -14.24
N SER A 4 -6.11 35.50 -14.24
CA SER A 4 -5.28 34.30 -14.27
C SER A 4 -5.42 33.59 -12.92
N LYS A 5 -6.46 32.75 -12.74
CA LYS A 5 -6.45 31.74 -11.67
C LYS A 5 -5.17 30.92 -11.83
N GLY A 6 -4.24 31.07 -10.89
CA GLY A 6 -3.00 30.30 -10.87
C GLY A 6 -3.34 28.81 -10.80
N LEU A 7 -2.71 28.01 -11.66
CA LEU A 7 -2.82 26.56 -11.63
C LEU A 7 -2.25 26.06 -10.29
N THR A 8 -3.08 25.41 -9.47
CA THR A 8 -2.62 24.73 -8.26
C THR A 8 -2.26 23.28 -8.58
N TYR A 9 -1.45 22.66 -7.72
CA TYR A 9 -1.14 21.23 -7.82
C TYR A 9 -2.41 20.37 -7.70
N LYS A 10 -3.39 20.87 -6.93
CA LYS A 10 -4.74 20.31 -6.82
C LYS A 10 -5.54 20.40 -8.12
N ASP A 11 -5.39 21.47 -8.90
CA ASP A 11 -6.00 21.58 -10.23
C ASP A 11 -5.40 20.59 -11.25
N ALA A 12 -4.18 20.10 -11.00
CA ALA A 12 -3.57 18.99 -11.74
C ALA A 12 -4.04 17.61 -11.22
N GLY A 13 -4.93 17.58 -10.24
CA GLY A 13 -5.53 16.37 -9.68
C GLY A 13 -4.79 15.79 -8.48
N VAL A 14 -3.88 16.53 -7.82
CA VAL A 14 -3.13 16.00 -6.66
C VAL A 14 -3.53 16.75 -5.39
N ASP A 15 -4.26 16.08 -4.49
CA ASP A 15 -4.70 16.63 -3.22
C ASP A 15 -3.79 16.20 -2.06
N ILE A 16 -2.78 17.03 -1.78
CA ILE A 16 -1.78 16.78 -0.71
C ILE A 16 -2.47 16.59 0.66
N ASP A 17 -3.51 17.37 0.94
CA ASP A 17 -4.25 17.29 2.21
C ASP A 17 -4.95 15.93 2.36
N ALA A 18 -5.46 15.37 1.26
CA ALA A 18 -6.09 14.05 1.25
C ALA A 18 -5.06 12.92 1.44
N GLY A 19 -3.87 13.07 0.84
CA GLY A 19 -2.74 12.19 1.08
C GLY A 19 -2.31 12.18 2.55
N ASP A 20 -2.14 13.34 3.16
CA ASP A 20 -1.76 13.47 4.57
C ASP A 20 -2.83 12.89 5.51
N ALA A 21 -4.10 13.10 5.20
CA ALA A 21 -5.22 12.51 5.95
C ALA A 21 -5.21 10.97 5.88
N LEU A 22 -4.94 10.40 4.69
CA LEU A 22 -4.79 8.96 4.51
C LEU A 22 -3.62 8.43 5.35
N VAL A 23 -2.45 9.06 5.26
CA VAL A 23 -1.26 8.67 6.05
C VAL A 23 -1.56 8.66 7.55
N HIS A 24 -2.27 9.67 8.05
CA HIS A 24 -2.66 9.72 9.46
C HIS A 24 -3.57 8.54 9.85
N ARG A 25 -4.53 8.20 8.98
CA ARG A 25 -5.50 7.13 9.21
C ARG A 25 -4.88 5.74 9.19
N ILE A 26 -3.95 5.50 8.27
CA ILE A 26 -3.31 4.17 8.11
C ILE A 26 -2.08 3.98 9.01
N LYS A 27 -1.66 5.01 9.75
CA LYS A 27 -0.47 4.93 10.61
C LYS A 27 -0.55 3.79 11.62
N GLU A 28 -1.73 3.54 12.19
CA GLU A 28 -1.92 2.43 13.11
C GLU A 28 -1.75 1.07 12.45
N VAL A 29 -2.09 0.95 11.16
CA VAL A 29 -1.97 -0.30 10.41
C VAL A 29 -0.50 -0.72 10.33
N ALA A 30 0.38 0.20 9.91
CA ALA A 30 1.81 -0.09 9.86
C ALA A 30 2.38 -0.45 11.24
N VAL A 31 1.97 0.25 12.30
CA VAL A 31 2.37 -0.08 13.68
C VAL A 31 1.94 -1.50 14.06
N LYS A 32 0.70 -1.90 13.74
CA LYS A 32 0.17 -3.25 14.03
C LYS A 32 0.89 -4.35 13.26
N THR A 33 1.39 -4.04 12.06
CA THR A 33 2.17 -4.99 11.24
C THR A 33 3.67 -5.01 11.58
N SER A 34 4.15 -4.11 12.42
CA SER A 34 5.58 -3.89 12.61
C SER A 34 6.30 -5.12 13.12
N ARG A 35 7.53 -5.31 12.64
CA ARG A 35 8.44 -6.36 13.06
C ARG A 35 9.68 -5.79 13.75
N PRO A 36 10.37 -6.55 14.60
CA PRO A 36 11.62 -6.10 15.24
C PRO A 36 12.71 -5.68 14.26
N GLU A 37 12.68 -6.21 13.04
CA GLU A 37 13.66 -5.89 12.00
C GLU A 37 13.42 -4.52 11.33
N VAL A 38 12.24 -3.91 11.51
CA VAL A 38 11.92 -2.61 10.92
C VAL A 38 12.62 -1.50 11.71
N LEU A 39 13.50 -0.76 11.03
CA LEU A 39 14.36 0.27 11.61
C LEU A 39 13.84 1.70 11.41
N SER A 40 12.85 1.87 10.53
CA SER A 40 12.27 3.17 10.15
C SER A 40 10.77 3.24 10.45
N GLY A 41 10.27 4.41 10.83
CA GLY A 41 8.84 4.68 10.86
C GLY A 41 8.28 5.10 9.48
N LEU A 42 6.95 5.13 9.37
CA LEU A 42 6.25 5.70 8.22
C LEU A 42 6.62 7.19 8.00
N GLY A 43 6.73 7.59 6.74
CA GLY A 43 6.96 8.99 6.32
C GLY A 43 8.41 9.36 6.00
N GLY A 44 9.34 8.41 6.03
CA GLY A 44 10.71 8.59 5.52
C GLY A 44 10.82 8.35 4.00
N PHE A 45 11.93 8.76 3.39
CA PHE A 45 12.23 8.53 1.96
C PHE A 45 12.28 7.05 1.54
N GLY A 46 12.39 6.15 2.50
CA GLY A 46 12.38 4.72 2.27
C GLY A 46 12.29 3.98 3.60
N ALA A 47 11.75 2.77 3.54
CA ALA A 47 11.75 1.87 4.68
C ALA A 47 13.10 1.16 4.82
N LEU A 48 13.55 1.03 6.06
CA LEU A 48 14.76 0.31 6.43
C LEU A 48 14.35 -0.93 7.22
N CYS A 49 14.81 -2.10 6.77
CA CYS A 49 14.57 -3.38 7.44
C CYS A 49 15.87 -4.17 7.49
N SER A 50 16.24 -4.67 8.67
CA SER A 50 17.37 -5.57 8.83
C SER A 50 17.01 -6.99 8.37
N ILE A 51 18.02 -7.79 8.02
CA ILE A 51 17.80 -9.22 7.78
C ILE A 51 17.67 -9.91 9.15
N PRO A 52 16.65 -10.76 9.38
CA PRO A 52 16.52 -11.48 10.64
C PRO A 52 17.77 -12.29 10.99
N ALA A 53 18.07 -12.44 12.27
CA ALA A 53 19.16 -13.30 12.71
C ALA A 53 18.84 -14.79 12.42
N GLY A 54 19.88 -15.61 12.22
CA GLY A 54 19.75 -17.06 12.03
C GLY A 54 20.00 -17.54 10.59
N TYR A 55 19.94 -16.64 9.61
CA TYR A 55 20.38 -16.94 8.23
C TYR A 55 21.91 -16.85 8.12
N LYS A 56 22.55 -17.89 7.58
CA LYS A 56 24.02 -17.92 7.36
C LYS A 56 24.42 -17.16 6.09
N GLU A 57 23.70 -17.40 5.00
CA GLU A 57 23.91 -16.80 3.68
C GLU A 57 22.53 -16.38 3.14
N PRO A 58 21.97 -15.27 3.64
CA PRO A 58 20.60 -14.87 3.29
C PRO A 58 20.51 -14.51 1.80
N VAL A 59 19.45 -15.01 1.15
CA VAL A 59 19.07 -14.65 -0.22
C VAL A 59 17.74 -13.93 -0.15
N LEU A 60 17.65 -12.76 -0.78
CA LEU A 60 16.42 -11.99 -0.86
C LEU A 60 15.59 -12.48 -2.04
N VAL A 61 14.34 -12.84 -1.77
CA VAL A 61 13.33 -13.15 -2.79
C VAL A 61 12.34 -11.99 -2.79
N SER A 62 12.04 -11.47 -3.98
CA SER A 62 11.10 -10.36 -4.16
C SER A 62 10.08 -10.73 -5.22
N GLY A 63 8.88 -10.19 -5.08
CA GLY A 63 7.76 -10.40 -5.99
C GLY A 63 6.89 -9.15 -6.01
N THR A 64 6.15 -8.99 -7.10
CA THR A 64 5.16 -7.94 -7.27
C THR A 64 3.99 -8.51 -8.05
N ASP A 65 2.77 -8.23 -7.60
CA ASP A 65 1.55 -8.71 -8.24
C ASP A 65 0.42 -7.70 -8.02
N GLY A 66 -0.66 -7.86 -8.78
CA GLY A 66 -1.89 -7.13 -8.63
C GLY A 66 -3.07 -8.06 -8.32
N VAL A 67 -4.15 -7.47 -7.81
CA VAL A 67 -5.41 -8.21 -7.56
C VAL A 67 -6.09 -8.65 -8.87
N GLY A 68 -5.84 -7.94 -9.96
CA GLY A 68 -6.44 -8.21 -11.26
C GLY A 68 -7.93 -7.84 -11.35
N THR A 69 -8.68 -8.54 -12.20
CA THR A 69 -10.06 -8.19 -12.53
C THR A 69 -11.05 -8.35 -11.37
N LYS A 70 -10.67 -9.00 -10.26
CA LYS A 70 -11.47 -9.09 -9.02
C LYS A 70 -11.79 -7.70 -8.44
N LEU A 71 -10.93 -6.70 -8.69
CA LEU A 71 -11.19 -5.29 -8.33
C LEU A 71 -12.55 -4.79 -8.87
N LYS A 72 -12.96 -5.22 -10.07
CA LYS A 72 -14.25 -4.82 -10.64
C LYS A 72 -15.43 -5.27 -9.79
N LEU A 73 -15.34 -6.46 -9.19
CA LEU A 73 -16.39 -6.98 -8.29
C LEU A 73 -16.40 -6.22 -6.97
N ALA A 74 -15.23 -5.93 -6.40
CA ALA A 74 -15.11 -5.12 -5.18
C ALA A 74 -15.76 -3.73 -5.37
N MET A 75 -15.51 -3.08 -6.51
CA MET A 75 -16.13 -1.81 -6.88
C MET A 75 -17.64 -1.92 -7.08
N GLN A 76 -18.11 -2.93 -7.83
CA GLN A 76 -19.56 -3.14 -8.07
C GLN A 76 -20.34 -3.41 -6.78
N LEU A 77 -19.72 -4.09 -5.81
CA LEU A 77 -20.32 -4.42 -4.52
C LEU A 77 -20.08 -3.35 -3.45
N ASN A 78 -19.29 -2.32 -3.75
CA ASN A 78 -18.80 -1.33 -2.80
C ASN A 78 -18.21 -1.97 -1.52
N ARG A 79 -17.31 -2.95 -1.70
CA ARG A 79 -16.65 -3.70 -0.62
C ARG A 79 -15.15 -3.78 -0.87
N HIS A 80 -14.38 -2.99 -0.13
CA HIS A 80 -12.94 -2.81 -0.33
C HIS A 80 -12.09 -3.33 0.83
N ASP A 81 -12.72 -3.67 1.95
CA ASP A 81 -12.11 -4.07 3.22
C ASP A 81 -11.30 -5.38 3.16
N THR A 82 -11.60 -6.27 2.20
CA THR A 82 -10.88 -7.54 2.05
C THR A 82 -9.93 -7.58 0.85
N ILE A 83 -10.00 -6.60 -0.05
CA ILE A 83 -9.28 -6.68 -1.34
C ILE A 83 -7.76 -6.52 -1.16
N GLY A 84 -7.35 -5.82 -0.10
CA GLY A 84 -5.95 -5.73 0.30
C GLY A 84 -5.39 -7.05 0.81
N ILE A 85 -6.22 -7.92 1.41
CA ILE A 85 -5.78 -9.27 1.82
C ILE A 85 -5.46 -10.11 0.59
N ASP A 86 -6.29 -10.02 -0.45
CA ASP A 86 -6.04 -10.70 -1.73
C ASP A 86 -4.71 -10.24 -2.35
N LEU A 87 -4.44 -8.93 -2.34
CA LEU A 87 -3.20 -8.36 -2.86
C LEU A 87 -1.96 -8.97 -2.17
N VAL A 88 -1.96 -8.99 -0.83
CA VAL A 88 -0.84 -9.55 -0.06
C VAL A 88 -0.71 -11.06 -0.31
N ALA A 89 -1.83 -11.77 -0.35
CA ALA A 89 -1.84 -13.22 -0.55
C ALA A 89 -1.25 -13.62 -1.91
N MET A 90 -1.53 -12.88 -2.98
CA MET A 90 -0.94 -13.13 -4.31
C MET A 90 0.59 -13.10 -4.25
N CYS A 91 1.16 -12.02 -3.71
CA CYS A 91 2.61 -11.88 -3.59
C CYS A 91 3.21 -12.93 -2.63
N VAL A 92 2.66 -13.09 -1.43
CA VAL A 92 3.24 -13.96 -0.39
C VAL A 92 3.20 -15.42 -0.78
N ASN A 93 2.12 -15.89 -1.42
CA ASN A 93 2.02 -17.29 -1.85
C ASN A 93 3.10 -17.65 -2.89
N ASP A 94 3.49 -16.70 -3.75
CA ASP A 94 4.57 -16.90 -4.71
C ASP A 94 5.98 -16.85 -4.07
N LEU A 95 6.14 -16.18 -2.93
CA LEU A 95 7.40 -16.21 -2.19
C LEU A 95 7.61 -17.54 -1.46
N ILE A 96 6.56 -18.05 -0.80
CA ILE A 96 6.69 -19.24 0.06
C ILE A 96 6.94 -20.52 -0.74
N VAL A 97 6.59 -20.57 -2.04
CA VAL A 97 6.91 -21.73 -2.90
C VAL A 97 8.41 -21.94 -3.09
N THR A 98 9.23 -20.89 -2.92
CA THR A 98 10.70 -21.01 -2.92
C THR A 98 11.27 -21.28 -1.53
N GLY A 99 10.43 -21.39 -0.50
CA GLY A 99 10.83 -21.51 0.90
C GLY A 99 11.26 -20.19 1.55
N ALA A 100 10.91 -19.03 0.97
CA ALA A 100 11.22 -17.73 1.55
C ALA A 100 10.30 -17.38 2.73
N GLU A 101 10.83 -16.67 3.73
CA GLU A 101 10.05 -16.05 4.81
C GLU A 101 9.64 -14.63 4.38
N PRO A 102 8.34 -14.28 4.39
CA PRO A 102 7.90 -12.90 4.17
C PRO A 102 8.44 -11.93 5.24
N LEU A 103 9.18 -10.90 4.82
CA LEU A 103 9.80 -9.94 5.72
C LEU A 103 9.04 -8.61 5.78
N PHE A 104 8.85 -7.97 4.63
CA PHE A 104 8.12 -6.70 4.52
C PHE A 104 7.32 -6.63 3.23
N PHE A 105 6.37 -5.71 3.18
CA PHE A 105 5.47 -5.44 2.05
C PHE A 105 5.43 -3.95 1.74
N LEU A 106 5.33 -3.62 0.46
CA LEU A 106 5.03 -2.27 -0.02
C LEU A 106 3.85 -2.31 -0.98
N ASP A 107 3.04 -1.26 -0.97
CA ASP A 107 1.89 -1.12 -1.87
C ASP A 107 1.96 0.12 -2.78
N TYR A 108 1.18 0.11 -3.85
CA TYR A 108 1.00 1.23 -4.76
C TYR A 108 -0.49 1.39 -5.05
N TYR A 109 -1.07 2.49 -4.58
CA TYR A 109 -2.48 2.82 -4.77
C TYR A 109 -2.63 3.90 -5.85
N ALA A 110 -3.43 3.62 -6.88
CA ALA A 110 -3.70 4.55 -7.96
C ALA A 110 -5.20 4.77 -8.14
N SER A 111 -5.60 6.03 -8.31
CA SER A 111 -7.00 6.41 -8.51
C SER A 111 -7.14 7.62 -9.43
N GLY A 112 -8.36 7.89 -9.91
CA GLY A 112 -8.64 9.10 -10.68
C GLY A 112 -8.74 10.33 -9.77
N ALA A 113 -9.41 10.15 -8.64
CA ALA A 113 -9.44 11.07 -7.51
C ALA A 113 -9.40 10.23 -6.23
N LEU A 114 -8.66 10.70 -5.22
CA LEU A 114 -8.48 9.96 -3.99
C LEU A 114 -9.76 10.01 -3.12
N ASP A 115 -10.41 8.86 -2.96
CA ASP A 115 -11.37 8.64 -1.89
C ASP A 115 -10.64 8.06 -0.67
N VAL A 116 -10.47 8.89 0.36
CA VAL A 116 -9.74 8.53 1.59
C VAL A 116 -10.38 7.37 2.34
N GLU A 117 -11.72 7.23 2.30
CA GLU A 117 -12.41 6.15 3.01
C GLU A 117 -12.17 4.81 2.31
N VAL A 118 -12.30 4.78 0.98
CA VAL A 118 -12.01 3.59 0.18
C VAL A 118 -10.54 3.21 0.31
N ALA A 119 -9.63 4.16 0.16
CA ALA A 119 -8.20 3.91 0.29
C ALA A 119 -7.83 3.36 1.68
N ALA A 120 -8.42 3.92 2.75
CA ALA A 120 -8.21 3.41 4.10
C ALA A 120 -8.67 1.96 4.25
N GLN A 121 -9.85 1.59 3.72
CA GLN A 121 -10.35 0.20 3.75
C GLN A 121 -9.40 -0.77 3.02
N VAL A 122 -8.88 -0.35 1.86
CA VAL A 122 -7.92 -1.17 1.11
C VAL A 122 -6.64 -1.37 1.92
N VAL A 123 -6.07 -0.31 2.48
CA VAL A 123 -4.83 -0.37 3.27
C VAL A 123 -5.01 -1.16 4.57
N GLU A 124 -6.16 -1.04 5.24
CA GLU A 124 -6.51 -1.86 6.38
C GLU A 124 -6.54 -3.35 6.01
N GLY A 125 -7.11 -3.69 4.84
CA GLY A 125 -7.06 -5.03 4.27
C GLY A 125 -5.63 -5.51 3.98
N ILE A 126 -4.77 -4.64 3.43
CA ILE A 126 -3.35 -4.94 3.19
C ILE A 126 -2.67 -5.26 4.53
N GLY A 127 -2.84 -4.41 5.54
CA GLY A 127 -2.28 -4.66 6.87
C GLY A 127 -2.77 -5.95 7.49
N GLN A 128 -4.05 -6.29 7.34
CA GLN A 128 -4.59 -7.56 7.80
C GLN A 128 -4.00 -8.75 7.04
N GLY A 129 -3.69 -8.60 5.75
CA GLY A 129 -2.92 -9.58 4.98
C GLY A 129 -1.49 -9.72 5.50
N CYS A 130 -0.80 -8.61 5.76
CA CYS A 130 0.56 -8.60 6.31
C CYS A 130 0.64 -9.28 7.69
N ILE A 131 -0.33 -9.02 8.57
CA ILE A 131 -0.43 -9.70 9.88
C ILE A 131 -0.56 -11.21 9.71
N GLN A 132 -1.41 -11.68 8.78
CA GLN A 132 -1.57 -13.10 8.50
C GLN A 132 -0.30 -13.73 7.91
N ALA A 133 0.40 -12.99 7.05
CA ALA A 133 1.65 -13.42 6.41
C ALA A 133 2.87 -13.33 7.35
N GLY A 134 2.75 -12.63 8.49
CA GLY A 134 3.87 -12.37 9.39
C GLY A 134 4.90 -11.38 8.83
N CYS A 135 4.53 -10.51 7.89
CA CYS A 135 5.41 -9.47 7.34
C CYS A 135 4.98 -8.07 7.78
N ALA A 136 5.90 -7.10 7.69
CA ALA A 136 5.60 -5.70 8.01
C ALA A 136 5.12 -4.90 6.79
N LEU A 137 4.05 -4.13 6.93
CA LEU A 137 3.72 -3.08 5.96
C LEU A 137 4.62 -1.86 6.23
N VAL A 138 5.64 -1.68 5.40
CA VAL A 138 6.72 -0.72 5.70
C VAL A 138 6.63 0.58 4.92
N GLY A 139 5.83 0.62 3.86
CA GLY A 139 5.59 1.82 3.08
C GLY A 139 4.67 1.56 1.89
N GLY A 140 4.34 2.62 1.18
CA GLY A 140 3.53 2.57 -0.03
C GLY A 140 3.48 3.94 -0.68
N GLU A 141 2.81 4.02 -1.82
CA GLU A 141 2.65 5.25 -2.60
C GLU A 141 1.18 5.45 -3.00
N THR A 142 0.71 6.70 -3.03
CA THR A 142 -0.65 7.05 -3.44
C THR A 142 -0.60 8.05 -4.59
N ALA A 143 -1.15 7.68 -5.74
CA ALA A 143 -1.13 8.49 -6.94
C ALA A 143 -2.55 8.81 -7.44
N GLU A 144 -2.81 10.10 -7.65
CA GLU A 144 -4.01 10.59 -8.31
C GLU A 144 -3.73 10.93 -9.78
N MET A 145 -4.48 10.32 -10.69
CA MET A 145 -4.30 10.42 -12.14
C MET A 145 -5.66 10.50 -12.85
N PRO A 146 -6.39 11.64 -12.75
CA PRO A 146 -7.77 11.79 -13.25
C PRO A 146 -7.93 11.59 -14.76
N GLY A 147 -6.87 11.80 -15.53
CA GLY A 147 -6.86 11.57 -16.98
C GLY A 147 -6.60 10.11 -17.38
N MET A 148 -6.16 9.25 -16.44
CA MET A 148 -5.85 7.85 -16.70
C MET A 148 -6.92 6.92 -16.14
N TYR A 149 -7.38 7.19 -14.92
CA TYR A 149 -8.40 6.38 -14.26
C TYR A 149 -9.76 7.08 -14.36
N HIS A 150 -10.74 6.36 -14.89
CA HIS A 150 -12.11 6.81 -15.04
C HIS A 150 -13.02 5.86 -14.27
N GLY A 151 -13.80 6.40 -13.34
CA GLY A 151 -14.66 5.64 -12.45
C GLY A 151 -15.31 6.56 -11.44
#